data_AF-A0AAW8BY83-F1
#
_entry.id   AF-A0AAW8BY83-F1
#
_cell.length_a   1.000
_cell.length_b   1.000
_cell.length_c   1.000
_cell.angle_alpha   90.00
_cell.angle_beta   90.00
_cell.angle_gamma   90.00
#
_symmetry.space_group_name_H-M   'P 1'
#
loop_
_entity.id
_entity.type
_entity.pdbx_description
1 polymer ?
#
loop_
_entity_poly.entity_id
_entity_poly.type
_entity_poly.pdbx_seq_one_letter_code
_entity_poly.pdbx_strand_id
1 'polypeptide(L)'
;MVLLTCERGFNLSVMNNLTADSFTSSDPVTEESVHTVEVDKPRRGSKRHSAEILTGEAGKLWDTAVRITQPCRDTLQVLGTPSDRLLIAHRFKNMVKGGPFRSDWIFAGIGERTMEPFGLLADDGSPLSVSLRRLRLSEQVLNQRARQNSDSVSEDVYRHRDSSAPDIAAETIIGGQQDALDHAQATVSVRTLTAAEVAEARRDPKPAASKLGVSVVTLNLILAGQLDTPTCSCTDFHASPFADAAGDPCPASFLTCLACPNSVVTPAHLPRLVALHDALDNVATLVPENRWQLSYAEHYGRLTTVLRSNATAAEIAAARQSATDADRTLVEQLLSRSLDA
;
A
#
# COMPACT_ATOMS: atom_id res chain seq x y z
N MET A 1 24.38 -17.66 21.35
CA MET A 1 22.95 -17.89 21.03
C MET A 1 22.16 -16.59 20.91
N VAL A 2 22.08 -15.74 21.94
CA VAL A 2 21.35 -14.45 21.88
C VAL A 2 21.83 -13.61 20.68
N LEU A 3 23.13 -13.32 20.63
CA LEU A 3 23.72 -12.51 19.57
C LEU A 3 23.52 -13.11 18.17
N LEU A 4 23.63 -14.43 18.02
CA LEU A 4 23.35 -15.12 16.74
C LEU A 4 21.88 -14.97 16.30
N THR A 5 20.96 -14.86 17.26
CA THR A 5 19.55 -14.59 16.95
C THR A 5 19.35 -13.13 16.57
N CYS A 6 19.94 -12.18 17.31
CA CYS A 6 19.80 -10.75 17.00
C CYS A 6 20.43 -10.39 15.65
N GLU A 7 21.63 -10.89 15.39
CA GLU A 7 22.39 -10.54 14.19
C GLU A 7 21.86 -11.23 12.93
N ARG A 8 21.50 -12.52 13.03
CA ARG A 8 21.14 -13.35 11.87
C ARG A 8 19.73 -13.92 11.85
N GLY A 9 18.94 -13.70 12.89
CA GLY A 9 17.60 -14.28 12.98
C GLY A 9 17.61 -15.81 13.04
N PHE A 10 18.72 -16.42 13.47
CA PHE A 10 18.83 -17.88 13.52
C PHE A 10 17.79 -18.50 14.47
N ASN A 11 17.15 -19.55 13.99
CA ASN A 11 16.22 -20.36 14.77
C ASN A 11 16.99 -21.28 15.73
N LEU A 12 16.35 -21.74 16.81
CA LEU A 12 16.98 -22.72 17.73
C LEU A 12 17.44 -23.97 16.99
N SER A 13 16.57 -24.53 16.14
CA SER A 13 16.88 -25.75 15.40
C SER A 13 18.06 -25.57 14.45
N VAL A 14 18.19 -24.37 13.87
CA VAL A 14 19.32 -24.01 13.01
C VAL A 14 20.59 -23.91 13.87
N MET A 15 20.56 -23.11 14.94
CA MET A 15 21.69 -22.95 15.85
C MET A 15 22.16 -24.27 16.46
N ASN A 16 21.23 -25.16 16.81
CA ASN A 16 21.52 -26.49 17.35
C ASN A 16 22.25 -27.38 16.34
N ASN A 17 22.09 -27.09 15.04
CA ASN A 17 22.68 -27.86 13.96
C ASN A 17 23.95 -27.24 13.38
N LEU A 18 24.29 -25.99 13.72
CA LEU A 18 25.52 -25.33 13.26
C LEU A 18 26.76 -26.11 13.67
N THR A 19 27.70 -26.24 12.74
CA THR A 19 29.05 -26.78 12.94
C THR A 19 30.06 -25.65 13.05
N ALA A 20 31.22 -25.89 13.65
CA ALA A 20 32.32 -24.93 13.70
C ALA A 20 32.99 -24.75 12.33
N ASP A 21 32.83 -25.72 11.44
CA ASP A 21 33.32 -25.67 10.08
C ASP A 21 32.63 -24.56 9.27
N SER A 22 33.44 -23.77 8.59
CA SER A 22 33.00 -22.74 7.65
C SER A 22 33.99 -22.63 6.52
N PHE A 23 33.51 -22.36 5.31
CA PHE A 23 34.39 -21.97 4.21
C PHE A 23 34.78 -20.51 4.38
N THR A 24 36.07 -20.23 4.57
CA THR A 24 36.62 -18.87 4.67
C THR A 24 37.14 -18.43 3.33
N SER A 25 36.64 -17.31 2.82
CA SER A 25 37.07 -16.76 1.51
C SER A 25 38.02 -15.57 1.64
N SER A 26 38.33 -15.14 2.87
CA SER A 26 39.14 -13.97 3.21
C SER A 26 40.59 -14.35 3.59
N ASP A 27 41.55 -13.47 3.26
CA ASP A 27 42.93 -13.58 3.77
C ASP A 27 42.96 -13.25 5.28
N PRO A 28 43.40 -14.17 6.17
CA PRO A 28 43.35 -13.98 7.61
C PRO A 28 44.21 -12.83 8.16
N VAL A 29 45.06 -12.21 7.33
CA VAL A 29 46.00 -11.17 7.77
C VAL A 29 45.57 -9.75 7.40
N THR A 30 44.73 -9.57 6.37
CA THR A 30 44.44 -8.24 5.79
C THR A 30 42.97 -7.90 5.57
N GLU A 31 42.05 -8.87 5.63
CA GLU A 31 40.64 -8.67 5.29
C GLU A 31 39.69 -8.93 6.45
N GLU A 32 38.48 -8.37 6.38
CA GLU A 32 37.41 -8.68 7.34
C GLU A 32 37.01 -10.17 7.27
N SER A 33 36.73 -10.79 8.42
CA SER A 33 36.34 -12.21 8.49
C SER A 33 35.08 -12.50 7.65
N VAL A 34 35.23 -13.29 6.58
CA VAL A 34 34.12 -13.76 5.76
C VAL A 34 33.97 -15.28 5.88
N HIS A 35 32.83 -15.73 6.38
CA HIS A 35 32.50 -17.15 6.53
C HIS A 35 31.28 -17.52 5.70
N THR A 36 31.37 -18.58 4.91
CA THR A 36 30.18 -19.26 4.38
C THR A 36 29.89 -20.47 5.25
N VAL A 37 28.72 -20.48 5.88
CA VAL A 37 28.30 -21.52 6.83
C VAL A 37 27.11 -22.29 6.28
N GLU A 38 27.15 -23.61 6.42
CA GLU A 38 26.03 -24.47 6.07
C GLU A 38 24.98 -24.46 7.18
N VAL A 39 23.74 -24.19 6.79
CA VAL A 39 22.58 -24.12 7.69
C VAL A 39 21.64 -25.28 7.38
N ASP A 40 21.27 -26.04 8.42
CA ASP A 40 20.26 -27.08 8.35
C ASP A 40 18.98 -26.68 9.09
N LYS A 41 17.89 -26.60 8.34
CA LYS A 41 16.53 -26.39 8.84
C LYS A 41 15.64 -27.60 8.53
N PRO A 42 15.55 -28.59 9.44
CA PRO A 42 14.87 -29.87 9.20
C PRO A 42 13.41 -29.75 8.75
N ARG A 43 12.69 -28.73 9.24
CA ARG A 43 11.27 -28.50 8.91
C ARG A 43 11.00 -28.10 7.45
N ARG A 44 12.04 -27.82 6.64
CA ARG A 44 11.90 -27.48 5.22
C ARG A 44 11.96 -28.70 4.27
N GLY A 45 12.01 -29.91 4.80
CA GLY A 45 12.02 -31.14 3.98
C GLY A 45 13.22 -31.17 3.03
N SER A 46 12.97 -31.32 1.72
CA SER A 46 14.03 -31.34 0.70
C SER A 46 14.83 -30.03 0.61
N LYS A 47 14.28 -28.90 1.06
CA LYS A 47 14.95 -27.58 1.08
C LYS A 47 15.57 -27.25 2.46
N ARG A 48 16.00 -28.27 3.20
CA ARG A 48 16.54 -28.11 4.56
C ARG A 48 17.93 -27.49 4.61
N HIS A 49 18.77 -27.68 3.59
CA HIS A 49 20.13 -27.15 3.55
C HIS A 49 20.20 -25.83 2.78
N SER A 50 20.98 -24.88 3.28
CA SER A 50 21.28 -23.60 2.64
C SER A 50 22.58 -23.03 3.19
N ALA A 51 23.32 -22.28 2.38
CA ALA A 51 24.49 -21.53 2.85
C ALA A 51 24.09 -20.12 3.32
N GLU A 52 24.71 -19.64 4.40
CA GLU A 52 24.67 -18.23 4.79
C GLU A 52 26.08 -17.62 4.79
N ILE A 53 26.19 -16.42 4.23
CA ILE A 53 27.44 -15.66 4.18
C ILE A 53 27.47 -14.69 5.38
N LEU A 54 28.48 -14.86 6.23
CA LEU A 54 28.76 -14.06 7.42
C LEU A 54 29.88 -13.08 7.13
N THR A 55 29.58 -11.77 7.18
CA THR A 55 30.52 -10.67 6.94
C THR A 55 30.40 -9.61 8.04
N GLY A 56 31.39 -8.74 8.18
CA GLY A 56 31.38 -7.65 9.16
C GLY A 56 31.19 -8.16 10.60
N GLU A 57 30.23 -7.58 11.32
CA GLU A 57 29.90 -7.98 12.71
C GLU A 57 29.47 -9.45 12.82
N ALA A 58 28.76 -9.98 11.82
CA ALA A 58 28.39 -11.39 11.82
C ALA A 58 29.58 -12.33 11.67
N GLY A 59 30.61 -11.92 10.91
CA GLY A 59 31.87 -12.64 10.79
C GLY A 59 32.63 -12.64 12.12
N LYS A 60 32.80 -11.47 12.74
CA LYS A 60 33.43 -11.34 14.07
C LYS A 60 32.69 -12.13 15.15
N LEU A 61 31.36 -12.15 15.09
CA LEU A 61 30.51 -12.93 15.99
C LEU A 61 30.73 -14.43 15.79
N TRP A 62 30.87 -14.89 14.55
CA TRP A 62 31.19 -16.28 14.23
C TRP A 62 32.54 -16.69 14.81
N ASP A 63 33.59 -15.92 14.55
CA ASP A 63 34.93 -16.16 15.10
C ASP A 63 34.90 -16.24 16.62
N THR A 64 34.16 -15.35 17.25
CA THR A 64 33.97 -15.35 18.70
C THR A 64 33.24 -16.60 19.17
N ALA A 65 32.17 -17.02 18.49
CA ALA A 65 31.45 -18.24 18.82
C ALA A 65 32.34 -19.49 18.67
N VAL A 66 33.13 -19.59 17.61
CA VAL A 66 34.09 -20.68 17.40
C VAL A 66 35.13 -20.68 18.54
N ARG A 67 35.75 -19.52 18.81
CA ARG A 67 36.80 -19.37 19.84
C ARG A 67 36.33 -19.77 21.24
N ILE A 68 35.18 -19.26 21.69
CA ILE A 68 34.69 -19.54 23.06
C ILE A 68 34.23 -20.98 23.26
N THR A 69 33.90 -21.69 22.17
CA THR A 69 33.45 -23.09 22.22
C THR A 69 34.55 -24.09 21.89
N GLN A 70 35.69 -23.64 21.35
CA GLN A 70 36.82 -24.47 20.97
C GLN A 70 37.33 -25.37 22.11
N PRO A 71 37.50 -24.91 23.36
CA PRO A 71 37.98 -25.77 24.43
C PRO A 71 37.09 -27.00 24.70
N CYS A 72 35.78 -26.89 24.45
CA CYS A 72 34.87 -28.02 24.57
C CYS A 72 35.12 -29.06 23.48
N ARG A 73 35.36 -28.63 22.22
CA ARG A 73 35.69 -29.53 21.11
C ARG A 73 37.04 -30.21 21.33
N ASP A 74 38.05 -29.46 21.78
CA ASP A 74 39.38 -30.01 22.08
C ASP A 74 39.28 -31.08 23.18
N THR A 75 38.51 -30.81 24.23
CA THR A 75 38.30 -31.78 25.31
C THR A 75 37.58 -33.04 24.81
N LEU A 76 36.53 -32.88 24.01
CA LEU A 76 35.79 -34.00 23.42
C LEU A 76 36.65 -34.87 22.49
N GLN A 77 37.57 -34.24 21.74
CA GLN A 77 38.57 -34.93 20.93
C GLN A 77 39.48 -35.81 21.80
N VAL A 78 40.01 -35.27 22.90
CA VAL A 78 40.87 -36.01 23.84
C VAL A 78 40.11 -37.14 24.54
N LEU A 79 38.82 -36.94 24.83
CA LEU A 79 37.94 -37.97 25.42
C LEU A 79 37.47 -39.05 24.42
N GLY A 80 37.91 -38.99 23.16
CA GLY A 80 37.55 -39.98 22.12
C GLY A 80 36.10 -39.89 21.64
N THR A 81 35.43 -38.75 21.87
CA THR A 81 34.04 -38.49 21.46
C THR A 81 33.93 -37.15 20.73
N PRO A 82 34.64 -36.99 19.60
CA PRO A 82 34.75 -35.71 18.92
C PRO A 82 33.39 -35.17 18.46
N SER A 83 33.27 -33.85 18.41
CA SER A 83 32.09 -33.16 17.90
C SER A 83 32.48 -31.90 17.14
N ASP A 84 31.80 -31.69 16.02
CA ASP A 84 31.92 -30.53 15.14
C ASP A 84 30.94 -29.41 15.48
N ARG A 85 30.03 -29.62 16.45
CA ARG A 85 28.99 -28.64 16.78
C ARG A 85 29.60 -27.30 17.19
N LEU A 86 29.03 -26.21 16.68
CA LEU A 86 29.40 -24.86 17.08
C LEU A 86 29.03 -24.64 18.55
N LEU A 87 27.77 -24.91 18.91
CA LEU A 87 27.26 -24.66 20.26
C LEU A 87 27.48 -25.86 21.17
N ILE A 88 28.63 -25.89 21.83
CA ILE A 88 28.96 -26.84 22.89
C ILE A 88 29.31 -26.09 24.16
N ALA A 89 28.76 -26.51 25.29
CA ALA A 89 29.08 -25.93 26.59
C ALA A 89 29.25 -27.00 27.66
N HIS A 90 30.14 -26.76 28.62
CA HIS A 90 30.26 -27.58 29.81
C HIS A 90 28.99 -27.48 30.67
N ARG A 91 28.51 -28.62 31.18
CA ARG A 91 27.36 -28.69 32.07
C ARG A 91 27.80 -28.35 33.48
N PHE A 92 27.00 -27.57 34.18
CA PHE A 92 27.20 -27.33 35.61
C PHE A 92 27.03 -28.62 36.46
N LYS A 93 26.22 -29.58 36.00
CA LYS A 93 26.06 -30.91 36.61
C LYS A 93 26.31 -32.01 35.58
N ASN A 94 27.18 -32.96 35.93
CA ASN A 94 27.39 -34.16 35.13
C ASN A 94 26.13 -35.03 35.15
N MET A 95 25.61 -35.34 33.96
CA MET A 95 24.46 -36.23 33.80
C MET A 95 24.95 -37.63 33.48
N VAL A 96 24.50 -38.63 34.24
CA VAL A 96 24.95 -40.03 34.14
C VAL A 96 24.89 -40.59 32.71
N LYS A 97 23.94 -40.15 31.88
CA LYS A 97 23.78 -40.57 30.46
C LYS A 97 24.18 -39.51 29.43
N GLY A 98 24.49 -38.29 29.85
CA GLY A 98 24.64 -37.14 28.95
C GLY A 98 26.05 -36.56 28.86
N GLY A 99 26.99 -37.11 29.63
CA GLY A 99 28.37 -36.62 29.70
C GLY A 99 28.50 -35.23 30.35
N PRO A 100 29.72 -34.69 30.38
CA PRO A 100 30.02 -33.37 30.95
C PRO A 100 29.66 -32.21 30.01
N PHE A 101 29.43 -32.47 28.72
CA PHE A 101 29.12 -31.44 27.73
C PHE A 101 27.66 -31.47 27.28
N ARG A 102 27.15 -30.31 26.90
CA ARG A 102 25.86 -30.14 26.23
C ARG A 102 26.10 -29.65 24.82
N SER A 103 25.57 -30.39 23.86
CA SER A 103 25.53 -30.04 22.43
C SER A 103 24.10 -29.95 21.88
N ASP A 104 23.10 -30.42 22.63
CA ASP A 104 21.68 -30.27 22.30
C ASP A 104 20.99 -29.24 23.20
N TRP A 105 20.39 -28.25 22.55
CA TRP A 105 19.76 -27.08 23.10
C TRP A 105 18.25 -27.05 22.86
N ILE A 106 17.64 -28.06 22.23
CA ILE A 106 16.19 -28.06 21.96
C ILE A 106 15.38 -27.93 23.25
N PHE A 107 15.77 -28.67 24.30
CA PHE A 107 15.08 -28.69 25.60
C PHE A 107 15.76 -27.83 26.68
N ALA A 108 16.81 -27.11 26.32
CA ALA A 108 17.58 -26.27 27.25
C ALA A 108 18.08 -24.98 26.59
N GLY A 109 17.38 -24.54 25.56
CA GLY A 109 17.66 -23.29 24.88
C GLY A 109 17.43 -22.10 25.80
N ILE A 110 17.44 -20.90 25.22
CA ILE A 110 17.16 -19.68 25.97
C ILE A 110 15.66 -19.64 26.29
N GLY A 111 15.29 -20.27 27.41
CA GLY A 111 14.06 -19.95 28.14
C GLY A 111 14.12 -18.52 28.67
N GLU A 112 13.16 -18.13 29.50
CA GLU A 112 13.21 -16.80 30.12
C GLU A 112 14.44 -16.67 31.04
N ARG A 113 15.33 -15.74 30.71
CA ARG A 113 16.61 -15.52 31.41
C ARG A 113 16.83 -14.03 31.60
N THR A 114 16.96 -13.64 32.87
CA THR A 114 17.38 -12.30 33.26
C THR A 114 18.87 -12.12 33.00
N MET A 115 19.24 -10.99 32.40
CA MET A 115 20.61 -10.61 32.08
C MET A 115 21.26 -9.73 33.15
N GLU A 116 20.72 -9.77 34.37
CA GLU A 116 21.26 -9.11 35.56
C GLU A 116 22.76 -9.38 35.79
N PRO A 117 23.30 -10.62 35.62
CA PRO A 117 24.74 -10.87 35.79
C PRO A 117 25.62 -10.11 34.80
N PHE A 118 25.05 -9.60 33.71
CA PHE A 118 25.75 -8.82 32.70
C PHE A 118 25.44 -7.31 32.79
N GLY A 119 24.65 -6.89 33.79
CA GLY A 119 24.28 -5.48 33.98
C GLY A 119 23.41 -4.90 32.87
N LEU A 120 22.72 -5.75 32.09
CA LEU A 120 21.86 -5.29 31.00
C LEU A 120 20.46 -4.95 31.52
N LEU A 121 20.00 -3.74 31.23
CA LEU A 121 18.69 -3.22 31.64
C LEU A 121 17.75 -3.10 30.44
N ALA A 122 16.45 -3.22 30.69
CA ALA A 122 15.38 -2.87 29.76
C ALA A 122 15.08 -1.36 29.83
N ASP A 123 14.21 -0.88 28.94
CA ASP A 123 13.88 0.55 28.81
C ASP A 123 13.24 1.14 30.08
N ASP A 124 12.59 0.29 30.90
CA ASP A 124 12.00 0.66 32.19
C ASP A 124 13.01 0.62 33.36
N GLY A 125 14.29 0.35 33.08
CA GLY A 125 15.34 0.23 34.08
C GLY A 125 15.37 -1.10 34.83
N SER A 126 14.45 -2.03 34.55
CA SER A 126 14.48 -3.38 35.12
C SER A 126 15.56 -4.24 34.45
N PRO A 127 16.06 -5.31 35.09
CA PRO A 127 16.98 -6.23 34.45
C PRO A 127 16.39 -6.84 33.18
N LEU A 128 17.14 -6.81 32.08
CA LEU A 128 16.67 -7.27 30.77
C LEU A 128 16.37 -8.77 30.81
N SER A 129 15.10 -9.13 30.62
CA SER A 129 14.66 -10.53 30.43
C SER A 129 14.61 -10.88 28.96
N VAL A 130 15.41 -11.87 28.54
CA VAL A 130 15.39 -12.41 27.19
C VAL A 130 14.85 -13.83 27.17
N SER A 131 14.10 -14.13 26.11
CA SER A 131 13.76 -15.49 25.72
C SER A 131 13.92 -15.61 24.22
N LEU A 132 14.18 -16.82 23.71
CA LEU A 132 14.33 -17.00 22.28
C LEU A 132 13.07 -16.60 21.51
N ARG A 133 11.88 -16.82 22.09
CA ARG A 133 10.60 -16.40 21.50
C ARG A 133 10.55 -14.89 21.28
N ARG A 134 10.92 -14.09 22.29
CA ARG A 134 10.92 -12.62 22.20
C ARG A 134 12.00 -12.12 21.24
N LEU A 135 13.22 -12.66 21.33
CA LEU A 135 14.31 -12.30 20.42
C LEU A 135 13.95 -12.54 18.94
N ARG A 136 13.28 -13.66 18.64
CA ARG A 136 12.81 -13.96 17.29
C ARG A 136 11.70 -13.04 16.78
N LEU A 137 10.85 -12.56 17.69
CA LEU A 137 9.82 -11.59 17.34
C LEU A 137 10.48 -10.25 17.03
N SER A 138 11.31 -9.75 17.95
CA SER A 138 12.02 -8.48 17.78
C SER A 138 12.88 -8.44 16.53
N GLU A 139 13.64 -9.50 16.23
CA GLU A 139 14.47 -9.55 15.02
C GLU A 139 13.64 -9.40 13.74
N GLN A 140 12.50 -10.10 13.64
CA GLN A 140 11.67 -10.06 12.43
C GLN A 140 10.86 -8.77 12.28
N VAL A 141 10.47 -8.16 13.40
CA VAL A 141 9.80 -6.86 13.40
C VAL A 141 10.78 -5.77 12.97
N LEU A 142 11.97 -5.72 13.59
CA LEU A 142 12.96 -4.67 13.31
C LEU A 142 13.56 -4.77 11.91
N ASN A 143 13.88 -5.98 11.44
CA ASN A 143 14.52 -6.17 10.13
C ASN A 143 13.53 -6.32 8.97
N GLN A 144 12.23 -6.36 9.25
CA GLN A 144 11.13 -6.39 8.27
C GLN A 144 11.27 -7.44 7.14
N ARG A 145 11.91 -8.58 7.42
CA ARG A 145 12.11 -9.65 6.41
C ARG A 145 11.97 -11.04 7.01
N ALA A 146 11.60 -12.00 6.16
CA ALA A 146 11.59 -13.40 6.57
C ALA A 146 13.01 -13.89 6.88
N ARG A 147 13.19 -14.39 8.10
CA ARG A 147 14.41 -15.09 8.53
C ARG A 147 14.07 -16.48 9.00
N GLN A 148 14.53 -17.46 8.23
CA GLN A 148 14.36 -18.87 8.54
C GLN A 148 12.85 -19.21 8.73
N ASN A 149 11.97 -18.64 7.91
CA ASN A 149 10.54 -18.92 7.72
C ASN A 149 10.13 -18.51 6.28
N SER A 150 8.84 -18.48 5.94
CA SER A 150 8.34 -17.85 4.69
C SER A 150 7.95 -16.39 4.96
N ASP A 151 7.82 -15.59 3.90
CA ASP A 151 7.33 -14.21 4.00
C ASP A 151 5.94 -14.15 4.65
N SER A 152 5.02 -15.02 4.23
CA SER A 152 3.70 -15.15 4.87
C SER A 152 3.77 -15.41 6.37
N VAL A 153 4.66 -16.30 6.83
CA VAL A 153 4.82 -16.57 8.26
C VAL A 153 5.47 -15.38 8.96
N SER A 154 6.40 -14.67 8.31
CA SER A 154 6.99 -13.45 8.86
C SER A 154 5.92 -12.39 9.08
N GLU A 155 5.01 -12.21 8.12
CA GLU A 155 3.90 -11.26 8.19
C GLU A 155 2.85 -11.67 9.22
N ASP A 156 2.20 -12.82 9.03
CA ASP A 156 1.00 -13.20 9.78
C ASP A 156 1.28 -13.54 11.25
N VAL A 157 2.48 -14.07 11.54
CA VAL A 157 2.82 -14.57 12.87
C VAL A 157 3.65 -13.57 13.66
N TYR A 158 4.52 -12.80 13.01
CA TYR A 158 5.45 -11.90 13.69
C TYR A 158 5.08 -10.43 13.48
N ARG A 159 5.15 -9.93 12.25
CA ARG A 159 5.03 -8.49 11.96
C ARG A 159 3.64 -7.92 12.23
N HIS A 160 2.58 -8.59 11.76
CA HIS A 160 1.20 -8.11 11.95
C HIS A 160 0.81 -8.03 13.43
N ARG A 161 1.37 -8.90 14.27
CA ARG A 161 1.04 -8.94 15.70
C ARG A 161 1.81 -7.92 16.53
N ASP A 162 2.73 -7.19 15.91
CA ASP A 162 3.46 -6.14 16.59
C ASP A 162 2.56 -4.92 16.80
N SER A 163 2.58 -4.37 18.01
CA SER A 163 1.71 -3.23 18.36
C SER A 163 2.08 -1.95 17.60
N SER A 164 3.30 -1.84 17.07
CA SER A 164 3.74 -0.70 16.25
C SER A 164 3.43 -0.86 14.75
N ALA A 165 2.97 -2.04 14.32
CA ALA A 165 2.68 -2.30 12.90
C ALA A 165 1.64 -1.33 12.28
N PRO A 166 0.56 -0.93 12.98
CA PRO A 166 -0.38 0.07 12.46
C PRO A 166 0.30 1.42 12.20
N ASP A 167 1.15 1.89 13.11
CA ASP A 167 1.84 3.18 12.99
C ASP A 167 2.83 3.17 11.83
N ILE A 168 3.55 2.06 11.65
CA ILE A 168 4.48 1.86 10.52
C ILE A 168 3.73 1.86 9.18
N ALA A 169 2.54 1.27 9.13
CA ALA A 169 1.75 1.16 7.90
C ALA A 169 0.91 2.41 7.58
N ALA A 170 0.63 3.26 8.58
CA ALA A 170 -0.32 4.35 8.46
C ALA A 170 0.03 5.32 7.31
N GLU A 171 1.29 5.75 7.22
CA GLU A 171 1.73 6.67 6.17
C GLU A 171 1.55 6.07 4.76
N THR A 172 1.90 4.80 4.58
CA THR A 172 1.73 4.10 3.30
C THR A 172 0.25 3.93 2.94
N ILE A 173 -0.59 3.61 3.91
CA ILE A 173 -2.04 3.46 3.71
C ILE A 173 -2.66 4.80 3.33
N ILE A 174 -2.33 5.87 4.05
CA ILE A 174 -2.83 7.22 3.78
C ILE A 174 -2.38 7.68 2.38
N GLY A 175 -1.11 7.46 2.04
CA GLY A 175 -0.58 7.75 0.70
C GLY A 175 -1.35 7.01 -0.38
N GLY A 176 -1.52 5.68 -0.24
CA GLY A 176 -2.27 4.89 -1.21
C GLY A 176 -3.75 5.27 -1.32
N GLN A 177 -4.38 5.68 -0.22
CA GLN A 177 -5.75 6.19 -0.24
C GLN A 177 -5.86 7.54 -0.96
N GLN A 178 -4.90 8.44 -0.76
CA GLN A 178 -4.85 9.73 -1.45
C GLN A 178 -4.61 9.54 -2.95
N ASP A 179 -3.67 8.67 -3.33
CA ASP A 179 -3.41 8.35 -4.75
C ASP A 179 -4.66 7.78 -5.43
N ALA A 180 -5.39 6.88 -4.76
CA ALA A 180 -6.64 6.33 -5.26
C ALA A 180 -7.72 7.40 -5.42
N LEU A 181 -7.81 8.34 -4.48
CA LEU A 181 -8.74 9.47 -4.54
C LEU A 181 -8.41 10.42 -5.70
N ASP A 182 -7.14 10.81 -5.85
CA ASP A 182 -6.69 11.72 -6.89
C ASP A 182 -6.91 11.10 -8.28
N HIS A 183 -6.62 9.80 -8.44
CA HIS A 183 -6.89 9.07 -9.67
C HIS A 183 -8.40 9.02 -10.00
N ALA A 184 -9.24 8.75 -9.00
CA ALA A 184 -10.68 8.73 -9.17
C ALA A 184 -11.21 10.12 -9.57
N GLN A 185 -10.73 11.19 -8.93
CA GLN A 185 -11.12 12.55 -9.27
C GLN A 185 -10.69 12.94 -10.69
N ALA A 186 -9.48 12.55 -11.12
CA ALA A 186 -9.00 12.82 -12.48
C ALA A 186 -9.80 12.08 -13.56
N THR A 187 -10.34 10.89 -13.22
CA THR A 187 -11.04 10.03 -14.16
C THR A 187 -12.55 10.32 -14.24
N VAL A 188 -13.16 10.70 -13.11
CA VAL A 188 -14.63 10.79 -12.97
C VAL A 188 -15.15 12.23 -13.01
N SER A 189 -14.30 13.23 -12.75
CA SER A 189 -14.72 14.63 -12.79
C SER A 189 -15.02 15.09 -14.22
N VAL A 190 -16.15 15.78 -14.40
CA VAL A 190 -16.47 16.48 -15.64
C VAL A 190 -15.43 17.56 -15.92
N ARG A 191 -14.97 17.65 -17.17
CA ARG A 191 -14.03 18.70 -17.58
C ARG A 191 -14.76 20.05 -17.60
N THR A 192 -14.14 21.10 -17.06
CA THR A 192 -14.76 22.42 -16.97
C THR A 192 -13.87 23.56 -17.45
N LEU A 193 -14.52 24.65 -17.86
CA LEU A 193 -13.89 25.95 -18.10
C LEU A 193 -14.54 27.00 -17.20
N THR A 194 -13.71 27.80 -16.54
CA THR A 194 -14.17 28.99 -15.79
C THR A 194 -14.45 30.16 -16.73
N ALA A 195 -15.13 31.21 -16.24
CA ALA A 195 -15.39 32.42 -17.03
C ALA A 195 -14.10 33.11 -17.50
N ALA A 196 -13.06 33.13 -16.66
CA ALA A 196 -11.75 33.65 -17.03
C ALA A 196 -11.10 32.83 -18.14
N GLU A 197 -11.16 31.49 -18.05
CA GLU A 197 -10.62 30.60 -19.07
C GLU A 197 -11.37 30.69 -20.39
N VAL A 198 -12.70 30.84 -20.37
CA VAL A 198 -13.49 31.10 -21.58
C VAL A 198 -13.08 32.42 -22.23
N ALA A 199 -12.88 33.49 -21.44
CA ALA A 199 -12.46 34.78 -21.96
C ALA A 199 -11.04 34.75 -22.55
N GLU A 200 -10.12 34.01 -21.92
CA GLU A 200 -8.76 33.78 -22.45
C GLU A 200 -8.80 32.93 -23.71
N ALA A 201 -9.56 31.82 -23.72
CA ALA A 201 -9.66 30.91 -24.85
C ALA A 201 -10.17 31.58 -26.14
N ARG A 202 -10.98 32.64 -26.01
CA ARG A 202 -11.40 33.47 -27.16
C ARG A 202 -10.26 34.30 -27.77
N ARG A 203 -9.21 34.60 -27.00
CA ARG A 203 -8.01 35.33 -27.45
C ARG A 203 -6.91 34.38 -27.88
N ASP A 204 -6.61 33.38 -27.06
CA ASP A 204 -5.66 32.31 -27.35
C ASP A 204 -6.29 30.94 -27.02
N PRO A 205 -6.82 30.22 -28.03
CA PRO A 205 -7.52 28.96 -27.80
C PRO A 205 -6.59 27.78 -27.50
N LYS A 206 -5.28 27.86 -27.80
CA LYS A 206 -4.38 26.68 -27.73
C LYS A 206 -4.24 26.11 -26.30
N PRO A 207 -4.04 26.93 -25.25
CA PRO A 207 -3.90 26.41 -23.89
C PRO A 207 -5.17 25.70 -23.41
N ALA A 208 -6.34 26.28 -23.66
CA ALA A 208 -7.62 25.67 -23.27
C ALA A 208 -7.92 24.38 -24.05
N ALA A 209 -7.59 24.33 -25.34
CA ALA A 209 -7.75 23.13 -26.16
C ALA A 209 -6.87 21.98 -25.64
N SER A 210 -5.61 22.29 -25.29
CA SER A 210 -4.70 21.32 -24.67
C SER A 210 -5.18 20.86 -23.29
N LYS A 211 -5.67 21.77 -22.45
CA LYS A 211 -6.23 21.43 -21.13
C LYS A 211 -7.39 20.44 -21.24
N LEU A 212 -8.28 20.66 -22.20
CA LEU A 212 -9.45 19.81 -22.41
C LEU A 212 -9.14 18.54 -23.21
N GLY A 213 -7.95 18.42 -23.82
CA GLY A 213 -7.59 17.30 -24.69
C GLY A 213 -8.40 17.27 -25.99
N VAL A 214 -8.75 18.44 -26.54
CA VAL A 214 -9.54 18.56 -27.78
C VAL A 214 -8.81 19.40 -28.83
N SER A 215 -9.27 19.34 -30.08
CA SER A 215 -8.76 20.23 -31.13
C SER A 215 -9.21 21.68 -30.90
N VAL A 216 -8.47 22.65 -31.44
CA VAL A 216 -8.88 24.07 -31.42
C VAL A 216 -10.21 24.29 -32.13
N VAL A 217 -10.50 23.51 -33.18
CA VAL A 217 -11.79 23.55 -33.88
C VAL A 217 -12.91 23.13 -32.94
N THR A 218 -12.77 21.99 -32.27
CA THR A 218 -13.73 21.49 -31.29
C THR A 218 -13.94 22.51 -30.16
N LEU A 219 -12.87 23.09 -29.62
CA LEU A 219 -12.97 24.14 -28.61
C LEU A 219 -13.80 25.32 -29.10
N ASN A 220 -13.59 25.81 -30.32
CA ASN A 220 -14.36 26.93 -30.85
C ASN A 220 -15.86 26.59 -30.99
N LEU A 221 -16.20 25.35 -31.32
CA LEU A 221 -17.58 24.88 -31.36
C LEU A 221 -18.21 24.82 -29.95
N ILE A 222 -17.46 24.39 -28.93
CA ILE A 222 -17.86 24.45 -27.51
C ILE A 222 -18.14 25.90 -27.11
N LEU A 223 -17.20 26.82 -27.39
CA LEU A 223 -17.33 28.23 -27.00
C LEU A 223 -18.49 28.95 -27.71
N ALA A 224 -18.90 28.45 -28.88
CA ALA A 224 -20.05 28.92 -29.64
C ALA A 224 -21.37 28.23 -29.24
N GLY A 225 -21.35 27.27 -28.32
CA GLY A 225 -22.54 26.50 -27.89
C GLY A 225 -23.07 25.52 -28.94
N GLN A 226 -22.31 25.24 -30.00
CA GLN A 226 -22.77 24.40 -31.11
C GLN A 226 -22.72 22.89 -30.79
N LEU A 227 -22.04 22.52 -29.71
CA LEU A 227 -21.95 21.13 -29.23
C LEU A 227 -22.79 20.90 -27.97
N ASP A 228 -23.64 21.87 -27.61
CA ASP A 228 -24.38 21.83 -26.36
C ASP A 228 -25.47 20.77 -26.38
N THR A 229 -25.42 19.94 -25.35
CA THR A 229 -26.45 19.01 -24.91
C THR A 229 -27.15 19.61 -23.67
N PRO A 230 -28.26 19.02 -23.17
CA PRO A 230 -28.96 19.54 -22.01
C PRO A 230 -28.11 19.80 -20.76
N THR A 231 -26.98 19.12 -20.58
CA THR A 231 -26.15 19.26 -19.36
C THR A 231 -24.74 19.79 -19.62
N CYS A 232 -24.20 19.65 -20.83
CA CYS A 232 -22.82 20.03 -21.15
C CYS A 232 -22.60 20.16 -22.66
N SER A 233 -21.39 20.50 -23.10
CA SER A 233 -20.99 20.33 -24.50
C SER A 233 -20.38 18.94 -24.72
N CYS A 234 -20.83 18.21 -25.75
CA CYS A 234 -20.31 16.88 -26.10
C CYS A 234 -19.17 17.01 -27.13
N THR A 235 -17.98 16.57 -26.77
CA THR A 235 -16.78 16.71 -27.63
C THR A 235 -16.65 15.65 -28.70
N ASP A 236 -17.21 14.46 -28.48
CA ASP A 236 -17.24 13.36 -29.45
C ASP A 236 -18.39 12.40 -29.11
N PHE A 237 -19.37 12.32 -30.00
CA PHE A 237 -20.55 11.46 -29.84
C PHE A 237 -20.27 9.99 -30.13
N HIS A 238 -19.25 9.69 -30.96
CA HIS A 238 -18.89 8.35 -31.40
C HIS A 238 -17.76 7.72 -30.57
N ALA A 239 -17.08 8.52 -29.74
CA ALA A 239 -16.09 8.04 -28.78
C ALA A 239 -16.67 7.87 -27.36
N SER A 240 -17.95 7.48 -27.24
CA SER A 240 -18.60 7.32 -25.94
C SER A 240 -18.15 6.02 -25.25
N PRO A 241 -17.85 6.04 -23.93
CA PRO A 241 -17.56 4.82 -23.17
C PRO A 241 -18.81 3.96 -22.92
N PHE A 242 -19.99 4.45 -23.29
CA PHE A 242 -21.26 3.76 -23.12
C PHE A 242 -21.78 3.11 -24.41
N ALA A 243 -21.05 3.25 -25.52
CA ALA A 243 -21.42 2.64 -26.79
C ALA A 243 -21.09 1.13 -26.81
N ASP A 244 -21.89 0.34 -27.52
CA ASP A 244 -21.72 -1.12 -27.60
C ASP A 244 -20.41 -1.52 -28.31
N ALA A 245 -20.06 -0.81 -29.38
CA ALA A 245 -18.77 -0.94 -30.06
C ALA A 245 -18.08 0.41 -30.27
N ALA A 246 -16.75 0.37 -30.44
CA ALA A 246 -15.97 1.56 -30.72
C ALA A 246 -16.42 2.23 -32.03
N GLY A 247 -16.82 3.50 -31.96
CA GLY A 247 -17.32 4.28 -33.10
C GLY A 247 -18.85 4.34 -33.19
N ASP A 248 -19.59 3.56 -32.40
CA ASP A 248 -21.04 3.61 -32.37
C ASP A 248 -21.56 4.92 -31.71
N PRO A 249 -22.76 5.38 -32.10
CA PRO A 249 -23.39 6.54 -31.46
C PRO A 249 -23.63 6.29 -29.96
N CYS A 250 -23.47 7.33 -29.15
CA CYS A 250 -23.69 7.24 -27.70
C CYS A 250 -25.16 6.93 -27.35
N PRO A 251 -25.46 5.84 -26.61
CA PRO A 251 -26.82 5.51 -26.17
C PRO A 251 -27.18 6.10 -24.80
N ALA A 252 -26.24 6.77 -24.12
CA ALA A 252 -26.43 7.23 -22.76
C ALA A 252 -27.40 8.41 -22.66
N SER A 253 -28.19 8.44 -21.59
CA SER A 253 -29.01 9.61 -21.24
C SER A 253 -28.13 10.84 -21.02
N PHE A 254 -28.64 12.04 -21.32
CA PHE A 254 -27.92 13.29 -21.09
C PHE A 254 -27.63 13.59 -19.60
N LEU A 255 -28.31 12.92 -18.66
CA LEU A 255 -27.92 12.97 -17.24
C LEU A 255 -26.57 12.26 -16.99
N THR A 256 -26.25 11.25 -17.78
CA THR A 256 -24.95 10.53 -17.72
C THR A 256 -23.81 11.39 -18.23
N CYS A 257 -24.07 12.42 -19.03
CA CYS A 257 -23.04 13.37 -19.47
C CYS A 257 -22.36 14.10 -18.29
N LEU A 258 -22.96 14.13 -17.10
CA LEU A 258 -22.34 14.63 -15.85
C LEU A 258 -21.22 13.72 -15.30
N ALA A 259 -20.87 12.63 -15.99
CA ALA A 259 -19.69 11.82 -15.71
C ALA A 259 -19.02 11.27 -16.97
N CYS A 260 -19.41 11.79 -18.14
CA CYS A 260 -18.82 11.35 -19.39
C CYS A 260 -17.47 12.06 -19.59
N PRO A 261 -16.38 11.34 -19.95
CA PRO A 261 -15.11 11.97 -20.26
C PRO A 261 -15.21 12.91 -21.48
N ASN A 262 -16.20 12.73 -22.35
CA ASN A 262 -16.43 13.60 -23.51
C ASN A 262 -17.20 14.89 -23.17
N SER A 263 -17.62 15.06 -21.92
CA SER A 263 -18.36 16.23 -21.44
C SER A 263 -17.44 17.41 -21.14
N VAL A 264 -17.86 18.61 -21.51
CA VAL A 264 -17.25 19.89 -21.10
C VAL A 264 -18.33 20.82 -20.57
N VAL A 265 -18.19 21.29 -19.33
CA VAL A 265 -19.08 22.30 -18.74
C VAL A 265 -18.45 23.68 -18.81
N THR A 266 -19.18 24.65 -19.34
CA THR A 266 -18.78 26.06 -19.40
C THR A 266 -19.73 26.90 -18.55
N PRO A 267 -19.39 28.18 -18.26
CA PRO A 267 -20.26 29.07 -17.49
C PRO A 267 -21.61 29.33 -18.18
N ALA A 268 -21.70 29.17 -19.51
CA ALA A 268 -22.94 29.32 -20.25
C ALA A 268 -23.99 28.26 -19.88
N HIS A 269 -23.56 27.08 -19.38
CA HIS A 269 -24.47 26.04 -18.92
C HIS A 269 -25.02 26.31 -17.51
N LEU A 270 -24.40 27.20 -16.73
CA LEU A 270 -24.71 27.36 -15.32
C LEU A 270 -26.19 27.66 -15.03
N PRO A 271 -26.88 28.57 -15.76
CA PRO A 271 -28.31 28.81 -15.53
C PRO A 271 -29.16 27.55 -15.73
N ARG A 272 -28.88 26.77 -16.79
CA ARG A 272 -29.58 25.52 -17.09
C ARG A 272 -29.29 24.43 -16.06
N LEU A 273 -28.04 24.29 -15.62
CA LEU A 273 -27.65 23.32 -14.61
C LEU A 273 -28.26 23.62 -13.24
N VAL A 274 -28.39 24.88 -12.86
CA VAL A 274 -29.11 25.28 -11.65
C VAL A 274 -30.60 24.98 -11.76
N ALA A 275 -31.22 25.28 -12.90
CA ALA A 275 -32.63 24.93 -13.14
C ALA A 275 -32.87 23.40 -13.09
N LEU A 276 -31.94 22.60 -13.62
CA LEU A 276 -31.98 21.14 -13.53
C LEU A 276 -31.86 20.65 -12.08
N HIS A 277 -30.97 21.26 -11.29
CA HIS A 277 -30.81 20.89 -9.88
C HIS A 277 -32.11 21.15 -9.10
N ASP A 278 -32.69 22.34 -9.23
CA ASP A 278 -33.95 22.70 -8.58
C ASP A 278 -35.11 21.78 -9.04
N ALA A 279 -35.13 21.39 -10.32
CA ALA A 279 -36.11 20.45 -10.84
C ALA A 279 -35.94 19.03 -10.25
N LEU A 280 -34.70 18.56 -10.09
CA LEU A 280 -34.40 17.28 -9.45
C LEU A 280 -34.72 17.28 -7.95
N ASP A 281 -34.55 18.41 -7.25
CA ASP A 281 -35.03 18.56 -5.87
C ASP A 281 -36.54 18.33 -5.79
N ASN A 282 -37.31 18.90 -6.73
CA ASN A 282 -38.75 18.65 -6.80
C ASN A 282 -39.07 17.19 -7.12
N VAL A 283 -38.36 16.56 -8.06
CA VAL A 283 -38.52 15.13 -8.37
C VAL A 283 -38.30 14.27 -7.13
N ALA A 284 -37.29 14.56 -6.32
CA ALA A 284 -36.99 13.84 -5.08
C ALA A 284 -38.16 13.85 -4.08
N THR A 285 -38.98 14.91 -4.07
CA THR A 285 -40.17 14.99 -3.21
C THR A 285 -41.38 14.18 -3.73
N LEU A 286 -41.40 13.85 -5.02
CA LEU A 286 -42.56 13.26 -5.69
C LEU A 286 -42.41 11.76 -5.96
N VAL A 287 -41.18 11.28 -6.18
CA VAL A 287 -40.94 9.88 -6.54
C VAL A 287 -40.69 9.01 -5.31
N PRO A 288 -41.06 7.71 -5.34
CA PRO A 288 -40.65 6.78 -4.30
C PRO A 288 -39.12 6.67 -4.17
N GLU A 289 -38.63 6.47 -2.95
CA GLU A 289 -37.20 6.41 -2.62
C GLU A 289 -36.41 5.46 -3.52
N ASN A 290 -36.93 4.25 -3.78
CA ASN A 290 -36.27 3.27 -4.64
C ASN A 290 -36.08 3.77 -6.08
N ARG A 291 -37.04 4.53 -6.62
CA ARG A 291 -36.94 5.16 -7.93
C ARG A 291 -35.93 6.30 -7.93
N TRP A 292 -35.89 7.10 -6.86
CA TRP A 292 -34.87 8.14 -6.69
C TRP A 292 -33.46 7.54 -6.73
N GLN A 293 -33.21 6.52 -5.91
CA GLN A 293 -31.92 5.85 -5.81
C GLN A 293 -31.46 5.22 -7.13
N LEU A 294 -32.36 4.57 -7.86
CA LEU A 294 -32.02 3.88 -9.11
C LEU A 294 -31.83 4.80 -10.31
N SER A 295 -32.48 5.97 -10.36
CA SER A 295 -32.57 6.77 -11.59
C SER A 295 -32.02 8.19 -11.48
N TYR A 296 -31.86 8.75 -10.28
CA TYR A 296 -31.56 10.17 -10.13
C TYR A 296 -30.46 10.49 -9.12
N ALA A 297 -30.36 9.74 -8.01
CA ALA A 297 -29.49 10.07 -6.88
C ALA A 297 -28.02 10.29 -7.29
N GLU A 298 -27.47 9.41 -8.14
CA GLU A 298 -26.09 9.53 -8.63
C GLU A 298 -25.88 10.76 -9.51
N HIS A 299 -26.82 11.02 -10.45
CA HIS A 299 -26.77 12.18 -11.33
C HIS A 299 -26.92 13.49 -10.55
N TYR A 300 -27.81 13.51 -9.57
CA TYR A 300 -27.98 14.63 -8.65
C TYR A 300 -26.69 14.91 -7.87
N GLY A 301 -26.06 13.89 -7.29
CA GLY A 301 -24.79 14.06 -6.57
C GLY A 301 -23.67 14.62 -7.45
N ARG A 302 -23.60 14.21 -8.72
CA ARG A 302 -22.65 14.74 -9.71
C ARG A 302 -22.95 16.19 -10.06
N LEU A 303 -24.22 16.52 -10.31
CA LEU A 303 -24.66 17.88 -10.59
C LEU A 303 -24.32 18.82 -9.43
N THR A 304 -24.60 18.40 -8.19
CA THR A 304 -24.27 19.14 -6.97
C THR A 304 -22.78 19.39 -6.87
N THR A 305 -21.96 18.38 -7.18
CA THR A 305 -20.50 18.53 -7.21
C THR A 305 -20.07 19.53 -8.28
N VAL A 306 -20.58 19.42 -9.51
CA VAL A 306 -20.28 20.35 -10.62
C VAL A 306 -20.62 21.79 -10.20
N LEU A 307 -21.79 22.03 -9.62
CA LEU A 307 -22.19 23.37 -9.18
C LEU A 307 -21.27 23.89 -8.07
N ARG A 308 -21.00 23.09 -7.03
CA ARG A 308 -20.17 23.50 -5.89
C ARG A 308 -18.72 23.75 -6.24
N SER A 309 -18.16 22.98 -7.18
CA SER A 309 -16.75 23.10 -7.59
C SER A 309 -16.50 24.21 -8.60
N ASN A 310 -17.54 24.68 -9.32
CA ASN A 310 -17.36 25.61 -10.44
C ASN A 310 -18.10 26.95 -10.29
N ALA A 311 -18.93 27.12 -9.25
CA ALA A 311 -19.65 28.36 -9.01
C ALA A 311 -19.76 28.67 -7.51
N THR A 312 -19.69 29.95 -7.18
CA THR A 312 -19.98 30.47 -5.85
C THR A 312 -21.48 30.50 -5.59
N ALA A 313 -21.88 30.60 -4.31
CA ALA A 313 -23.29 30.73 -3.95
C ALA A 313 -23.98 31.95 -4.60
N ALA A 314 -23.25 33.05 -4.77
CA ALA A 314 -23.76 34.25 -5.43
C ALA A 314 -23.98 34.03 -6.94
N GLU A 315 -23.05 33.35 -7.61
CA GLU A 315 -23.18 32.99 -9.03
C GLU A 315 -24.33 31.99 -9.24
N ILE A 316 -24.51 31.01 -8.34
CA ILE A 316 -25.66 30.09 -8.38
C ILE A 316 -26.98 30.86 -8.23
N ALA A 317 -27.06 31.81 -7.28
CA ALA A 317 -28.26 32.61 -7.07
C ALA A 317 -28.58 33.49 -8.28
N ALA A 318 -27.57 34.10 -8.91
CA ALA A 318 -27.74 34.88 -10.13
C ALA A 318 -28.15 33.98 -11.32
N ALA A 319 -27.49 32.82 -11.47
CA ALA A 319 -27.77 31.84 -12.51
C ALA A 319 -29.24 31.37 -12.46
N ARG A 320 -29.76 31.10 -11.26
CA ARG A 320 -31.17 30.77 -11.02
C ARG A 320 -32.14 31.82 -11.59
N GLN A 321 -31.82 33.10 -11.42
CA GLN A 321 -32.64 34.20 -11.93
C GLN A 321 -32.49 34.38 -13.45
N SER A 322 -31.31 34.08 -13.99
CA SER A 322 -31.01 34.23 -15.42
C SER A 322 -31.44 33.05 -16.30
N ALA A 323 -31.87 31.93 -15.69
CA ALA A 323 -32.35 30.77 -16.44
C ALA A 323 -33.52 31.17 -17.34
N THR A 324 -33.41 30.85 -18.62
CA THR A 324 -34.39 31.21 -19.65
C THR A 324 -35.53 30.20 -19.70
N ASP A 325 -36.63 30.56 -20.37
CA ASP A 325 -37.72 29.60 -20.60
C ASP A 325 -37.26 28.45 -21.49
N ALA A 326 -36.34 28.70 -22.43
CA ALA A 326 -35.72 27.65 -23.23
C ALA A 326 -34.92 26.66 -22.36
N ASP A 327 -34.20 27.14 -21.34
CA ASP A 327 -33.50 26.27 -20.39
C ASP A 327 -34.49 25.40 -19.60
N ARG A 328 -35.58 26.00 -19.11
CA ARG A 328 -36.62 25.28 -18.36
C ARG A 328 -37.31 24.22 -19.22
N THR A 329 -37.66 24.55 -20.46
CA THR A 329 -38.25 23.59 -21.41
C THR A 329 -37.28 22.45 -21.69
N LEU A 330 -35.98 22.72 -21.87
CA LEU A 330 -34.99 21.67 -22.13
C LEU A 330 -34.82 20.75 -20.91
N VAL A 331 -34.84 21.29 -19.69
CA VAL A 331 -34.83 20.52 -18.44
C VAL A 331 -36.08 19.63 -18.32
N GLU A 332 -37.26 20.18 -18.63
CA GLU A 332 -38.52 19.41 -18.61
C GLU A 332 -38.46 18.26 -19.63
N GLN A 333 -37.97 18.51 -20.84
CA GLN A 333 -37.80 17.49 -21.87
C GLN A 333 -36.81 16.38 -21.42
N LEU A 334 -35.71 16.77 -20.79
CA LEU A 334 -34.73 15.84 -20.23
C LEU A 334 -35.36 14.94 -19.16
N LEU A 335 -36.05 15.52 -18.17
CA LEU A 335 -36.62 14.77 -17.04
C LEU A 335 -37.84 13.93 -17.44
N SER A 336 -38.60 14.36 -18.46
CA SER A 336 -39.67 13.57 -19.06
C SER A 336 -39.18 12.50 -20.04
N ARG A 337 -37.86 12.41 -20.25
CA ARG A 337 -37.21 11.48 -21.20
C ARG A 337 -37.68 11.64 -22.65
N SER A 338 -38.15 12.83 -23.02
CA SER A 338 -38.57 13.14 -24.41
C SER A 338 -37.38 13.44 -25.33
N LEU A 339 -36.16 13.41 -24.79
CA LEU A 339 -34.90 13.51 -25.53
C LEU A 339 -34.19 12.16 -25.73
N ASP A 340 -34.72 11.07 -25.14
CA ASP A 340 -34.21 9.73 -25.38
C ASP A 340 -34.73 9.27 -26.76
N ALA A 341 -33.82 8.98 -27.70
CA ALA A 341 -34.15 8.50 -29.04
C ALA A 341 -34.41 6.98 -29.04
#